data_AF-A0A530GMQ6-F1
#
_entry.id   AF-A0A530GMQ6-F1
#
_cell.length_a   1.000
_cell.length_b   1.000
_cell.length_c   1.000
_cell.angle_alpha   90.00
_cell.angle_beta   90.00
_cell.angle_gamma   90.00
#
_symmetry.space_group_name_H-M   'P 1'
#
loop_
_entity.id
_entity.type
_entity.pdbx_description
1 polymer ?
#
loop_
_entity_poly.entity_id
_entity_poly.type
_entity_poly.pdbx_seq_one_letter_code
_entity_poly.pdbx_strand_id
1 'polypeptide(L)' 'MDAKDKPAFYKELAAQLKALLEGEGDSVANAANTAALIYQMVPDLNWAGFYFLASDDELVLGPFQGKPACVR' A
#
# COMPACT_ATOMS: atom_id res chain seq x y z
N MET A 1 -15.06 3.89 -9.07
CA MET A 1 -14.30 4.29 -10.27
C MET A 1 -14.22 3.07 -11.18
N ASP A 2 -14.41 3.26 -12.48
CA ASP A 2 -14.36 2.14 -13.44
C ASP A 2 -12.89 1.85 -13.80
N ALA A 3 -12.33 0.76 -13.29
CA ALA A 3 -10.93 0.37 -13.53
C ALA A 3 -10.65 -0.10 -14.98
N LYS A 4 -11.63 0.05 -15.88
CA LYS A 4 -11.50 -0.26 -17.31
C LYS A 4 -10.45 0.62 -18.01
N ASP A 5 -10.26 1.86 -17.54
CA ASP A 5 -9.12 2.70 -17.93
C ASP A 5 -8.03 2.64 -16.85
N LYS A 6 -7.19 1.60 -16.92
CA LYS A 6 -6.10 1.39 -15.96
C LYS A 6 -5.11 2.56 -15.91
N PRO A 7 -4.64 3.13 -17.05
CA PRO A 7 -3.76 4.30 -17.01
C PRO A 7 -4.35 5.49 -16.25
N ALA A 8 -5.60 5.87 -16.53
CA ALA A 8 -6.24 6.98 -15.83
C ALA A 8 -6.43 6.68 -14.34
N PHE A 9 -6.85 5.45 -14.01
CA PHE A 9 -7.00 4.98 -12.64
C PHE A 9 -5.70 5.07 -11.83
N TYR A 10 -4.59 4.53 -12.36
CA TYR A 10 -3.31 4.55 -11.65
C TYR A 10 -2.71 5.96 -11.56
N LYS A 11 -2.99 6.84 -12.53
CA LYS A 11 -2.60 8.25 -12.44
C LYS A 11 -3.30 8.95 -11.26
N GLU A 12 -4.59 8.69 -11.08
CA GLU A 12 -5.35 9.24 -9.95
C GLU A 12 -4.88 8.64 -8.61
N LEU A 13 -4.70 7.32 -8.53
CA LEU A 13 -4.17 6.66 -7.34
C LEU A 13 -2.81 7.24 -6.92
N ALA A 14 -1.91 7.46 -7.88
CA ALA A 14 -0.60 8.06 -7.62
C ALA A 14 -0.70 9.52 -7.14
N ALA A 15 -1.65 10.29 -7.68
CA ALA A 15 -1.88 11.68 -7.26
C ALA A 15 -2.42 11.74 -5.81
N GLN A 16 -3.39 10.89 -5.48
CA GLN A 16 -3.92 10.78 -4.11
C GLN A 16 -2.85 10.31 -3.13
N LEU A 17 -2.05 9.31 -3.52
CA LEU A 17 -0.97 8.83 -2.68
C LEU A 17 0.05 9.94 -2.41
N LYS A 18 0.48 10.67 -3.45
CA LYS A 18 1.43 11.77 -3.29
C LYS A 18 0.93 12.82 -2.29
N ALA A 19 -0.34 13.21 -2.37
CA ALA A 19 -0.93 14.17 -1.45
C ALA A 19 -1.02 13.61 -0.02
N LEU A 20 -1.30 12.32 0.13
CA LEU A 20 -1.42 11.65 1.43
C LEU A 20 -0.08 11.51 2.17
N LEU A 21 1.03 11.35 1.43
CA LEU A 21 2.38 11.21 2.00
C LEU A 21 3.12 12.55 2.13
N GLU A 22 2.53 13.65 1.63
CA GLU A 22 3.19 14.96 1.63
C GLU A 22 3.39 15.48 3.06
N GLY A 23 4.64 15.75 3.43
CA GLY A 23 4.99 16.29 4.75
C GLY A 23 5.14 15.25 5.87
N GLU A 24 4.88 13.97 5.59
CA GLU A 24 5.10 12.87 6.55
C GLU A 24 6.47 12.23 6.34
N GLY A 25 7.29 12.21 7.40
CA GLY A 25 8.64 11.64 7.40
C GLY A 25 8.72 10.21 7.92
N ASP A 26 7.70 9.75 8.64
CA ASP A 26 7.65 8.42 9.22
C ASP A 26 7.33 7.36 8.15
N SER A 27 8.24 6.39 8.01
CA SER A 27 8.13 5.34 6.99
C SER A 27 7.00 4.34 7.29
N VAL A 28 6.66 4.12 8.56
CA VAL A 28 5.58 3.21 8.96
C VAL A 28 4.22 3.86 8.68
N ALA A 29 4.06 5.14 9.03
CA ALA A 29 2.86 5.92 8.70
C ALA A 29 2.64 5.98 7.19
N ASN A 30 3.70 6.27 6.42
CA ASN A 30 3.64 6.30 4.97
C ASN A 30 3.29 4.94 4.36
N ALA A 31 3.90 3.85 4.84
CA ALA A 31 3.57 2.50 4.37
C ALA A 31 2.12 2.09 4.73
N ALA A 32 1.66 2.43 5.94
CA ALA A 32 0.29 2.15 6.38
C ALA A 32 -0.74 2.87 5.51
N ASN A 33 -0.54 4.17 5.27
CA ASN A 33 -1.40 4.97 4.41
C ASN A 33 -1.37 4.51 2.95
N THR A 34 -0.19 4.11 2.45
CA THR A 34 -0.07 3.53 1.10
C THR A 34 -0.87 2.23 0.97
N ALA A 35 -0.73 1.31 1.91
CA ALA A 35 -1.46 0.05 1.92
C ALA A 35 -2.98 0.27 2.01
N ALA A 36 -3.42 1.21 2.86
CA ALA A 36 -4.82 1.61 3.00
C ALA A 36 -5.41 2.13 1.69
N LEU A 37 -4.73 3.08 1.03
CA LEU A 37 -5.21 3.67 -0.21
C LEU A 37 -5.29 2.65 -1.35
N ILE A 38 -4.27 1.80 -1.50
CA ILE A 38 -4.26 0.74 -2.52
C ILE A 38 -5.42 -0.23 -2.28
N TYR A 39 -5.60 -0.69 -1.04
CA TYR A 39 -6.67 -1.62 -0.68
C TYR A 39 -8.07 -1.06 -0.92
N GLN A 40 -8.26 0.24 -0.67
CA GLN A 40 -9.53 0.92 -0.91
C GLN A 40 -9.81 1.13 -2.40
N MET A 41 -8.80 1.50 -3.20
CA MET A 41 -9.01 1.94 -4.57
C MET A 41 -8.98 0.81 -5.60
N VAL A 42 -8.14 -0.20 -5.40
CA VAL A 42 -7.97 -1.29 -6.38
C VAL A 42 -9.12 -2.30 -6.21
N PRO A 43 -9.99 -2.47 -7.23
CA PRO A 43 -11.11 -3.40 -7.13
C PRO A 43 -10.63 -4.85 -7.04
N ASP A 44 -11.45 -5.69 -6.40
CA ASP A 44 -11.23 -7.14 -6.27
C ASP A 44 -9.88 -7.52 -5.61
N LEU A 45 -9.33 -6.64 -4.78
CA LEU A 45 -8.10 -6.88 -4.02
C LEU A 45 -8.41 -7.52 -2.65
N ASN A 46 -7.73 -8.62 -2.34
CA ASN A 46 -7.89 -9.32 -1.05
C ASN A 46 -6.81 -8.96 -0.01
N TRP A 47 -5.68 -8.41 -0.45
CA TRP A 47 -4.56 -8.06 0.40
C TRP A 47 -3.64 -7.02 -0.27
N ALA A 48 -3.19 -6.01 0.47
CA ALA A 48 -2.19 -5.03 0.03
C ALA A 48 -1.30 -4.61 1.21
N GLY A 49 0.01 -4.57 1.04
CA GLY A 49 0.92 -4.23 2.12
C GLY A 49 2.38 -4.40 1.76
N PHE A 50 3.22 -4.30 2.78
CA PHE A 50 4.67 -4.29 2.64
C PHE A 50 5.33 -5.42 3.40
N TYR A 51 6.49 -5.83 2.89
CA TYR A 51 7.50 -6.54 3.66
C TYR A 51 8.75 -5.66 3.68
N PHE A 52 9.37 -5.52 4.83
CA PHE A 52 10.61 -4.77 5.01
C PHE A 52 11.77 -5.72 5.21
N LEU A 53 12.92 -5.38 4.63
CA LEU A 53 14.17 -6.11 4.83
C LEU A 53 14.69 -5.82 6.24
N ALA A 54 14.81 -6.86 7.07
CA ALA A 54 15.29 -6.75 8.45
C ALA A 54 16.70 -7.30 8.65
N SER A 55 17.13 -8.20 7.77
CA SER A 55 18.51 -8.68 7.63
C SER A 55 18.77 -8.99 6.15
N ASP A 56 19.99 -9.40 5.81
CA ASP A 56 20.41 -9.62 4.41
C ASP A 56 19.52 -10.59 3.61
N ASP A 57 18.84 -11.51 4.28
CA ASP A 57 18.00 -12.54 3.67
C ASP A 57 16.59 -12.62 4.27
N GLU A 58 16.21 -11.70 5.16
CA GLU A 58 14.96 -11.78 5.92
C GLU A 58 14.02 -10.60 5.66
N LEU A 59 12.82 -10.93 5.22
CA LEU A 59 11.69 -10.01 5.13
C LEU A 59 10.79 -10.15 6.36
N VAL A 60 10.44 -9.04 7.00
CA VAL A 60 9.42 -8.94 8.06
C VAL A 60 8.15 -8.32 7.48
N LEU A 61 6.99 -8.83 7.89
CA LEU A 61 5.69 -8.23 7.58
C LEU A 61 5.61 -6.79 8.12
N GLY A 62 5.42 -5.82 7.23
CA GLY A 62 5.17 -4.42 7.55
C GLY A 62 3.67 -4.09 7.54
N PRO A 63 3.29 -2.80 7.50
CA PRO A 63 1.89 -2.39 7.41
C PRO A 63 1.16 -2.99 6.20
N PHE A 64 -0.08 -3.42 6.40
CA PHE A 64 -0.91 -4.04 5.38
C PHE A 64 -2.40 -3.86 5.66
N GLN A 65 -3.21 -4.15 4.65
CA GLN A 65 -4.66 -4.30 4.71
C GLN A 65 -5.06 -5.66 4.13
N GLY A 66 -6.02 -6.32 4.76
CA GLY A 66 -6.51 -7.63 4.37
C GLY A 66 -6.64 -8.58 5.56
N LYS A 67 -6.88 -9.86 5.27
CA LYS A 67 -6.90 -10.90 6.31
C LYS A 67 -5.52 -11.02 6.98
N PRO A 68 -5.46 -11.49 8.24
CA PRO A 68 -4.18 -11.76 8.90
C PRO A 68 -3.27 -12.61 8.04
N ALA A 69 -2.04 -12.15 7.83
CA ALA A 69 -1.01 -12.93 7.18
C ALA A 69 -0.30 -13.80 8.22
N CYS A 70 0.16 -14.99 7.80
CA CYS A 70 0.99 -15.81 8.67
C CYS A 70 2.28 -15.05 9.00
N VAL A 71 2.53 -14.85 10.28
CA VAL A 71 3.85 -14.50 10.78
C VAL A 71 4.65 -15.79 10.93
N ARG A 72 5.95 -15.73 10.66
CA ARG A 72 6.89 -16.83 10.87
C ARG A 72 6.80 -17.41 12.29
#